data_AF-A0A1I3R6A9-F1
#
_entry.id   AF-A0A1I3R6A9-F1
#
_cell.length_a   1.000
_cell.length_b   1.000
_cell.length_c   1.000
_cell.angle_alpha   90.00
_cell.angle_beta   90.00
_cell.angle_gamma   90.00
#
_symmetry.space_group_name_H-M   'P 1'
#
loop_
_entity.id
_entity.type
_entity.pdbx_description
1 polymer ?
#
loop_
_entity_poly.entity_id
_entity_poly.type
_entity_poly.pdbx_seq_one_letter_code
_entity_poly.pdbx_strand_id
1 'polypeptide(L)'
;MAARNAMPGVIRRICLCCQGGSPKFVRECEHVLCPLHSCRMIEDGEDAALQSCIAAFCLACAGSPEAVIDCSADVPIGAQPPCPAHPFRMSEEVPVTQQVRPLPGLGAVSERLAKSSSRANERILESEVNDLPRVSVTLDQPRHEGLASISPGRAPEALDI
;
A
#
# COMPACT_ATOMS: atom_id res chain seq x y z
N MET A 1 19.41 1.70 14.57
CA MET A 1 18.76 0.42 14.92
C MET A 1 17.26 0.67 14.86
N ALA A 2 16.61 0.38 13.73
CA ALA A 2 15.16 0.47 13.65
C ALA A 2 14.58 -0.57 14.61
N ALA A 3 13.69 -0.13 15.49
CA ALA A 3 13.16 -0.97 16.56
C ALA A 3 12.43 -2.16 15.95
N ARG A 4 12.83 -3.37 16.36
CA ARG A 4 12.25 -4.67 15.96
C ARG A 4 10.74 -4.82 16.25
N ASN A 5 10.10 -3.79 16.82
CA ASN A 5 8.72 -3.76 17.27
C ASN A 5 7.94 -2.57 16.67
N ALA A 6 8.41 -1.98 15.56
CA ALA A 6 7.76 -0.81 14.96
C ALA A 6 6.41 -1.15 14.31
N MET A 7 6.31 -2.29 13.62
CA MET A 7 5.13 -2.65 12.82
C MET A 7 3.86 -2.95 13.66
N PRO A 8 3.91 -3.70 14.79
CA PRO A 8 2.74 -3.86 15.65
C PRO A 8 2.19 -2.51 16.14
N GLY A 9 3.09 -1.58 16.49
CA GLY A 9 2.73 -0.22 16.89
C GLY A 9 2.05 0.58 15.77
N VAL A 10 2.52 0.43 14.53
CA VAL A 10 1.92 1.04 13.34
C VAL A 10 0.51 0.51 13.10
N ILE A 11 0.33 -0.80 13.09
CA ILE A 11 -0.98 -1.44 12.89
C ILE A 11 -1.95 -0.97 13.97
N ARG A 12 -1.53 -1.00 15.24
CA ARG A 12 -2.35 -0.53 16.36
C ARG A 12 -2.74 0.94 16.19
N ARG A 13 -1.82 1.80 15.75
CA ARG A 13 -2.12 3.22 15.50
C ARG A 13 -3.16 3.39 14.40
N ILE A 14 -3.05 2.64 13.30
CA ILE A 14 -4.03 2.66 12.20
C ILE A 14 -5.41 2.24 12.71
N CYS A 15 -5.49 1.12 13.44
CA CYS A 15 -6.74 0.64 14.00
C CYS A 15 -7.36 1.62 14.99
N LEU A 16 -6.54 2.27 15.83
CA LEU A 16 -7.02 3.32 16.73
C LEU A 16 -7.58 4.50 15.95
N CYS A 17 -6.89 4.98 14.90
CA CYS A 17 -7.43 6.05 14.06
C CYS A 17 -8.78 5.67 13.42
N CYS A 18 -8.90 4.43 12.93
CA CYS A 18 -10.14 3.91 12.35
C CYS A 18 -11.29 3.82 13.37
N GLN A 19 -10.99 3.46 14.63
CA GLN A 19 -11.97 3.22 15.68
C GLN A 19 -12.11 4.40 16.66
N GLY A 20 -11.79 5.62 16.22
CA GLY A 20 -11.97 6.84 17.02
C GLY A 20 -11.11 6.93 18.28
N GLY A 21 -9.95 6.27 18.29
CA GLY A 21 -8.98 6.29 19.38
C GLY A 21 -9.26 5.31 20.52
N SER A 22 -10.31 4.48 20.44
CA SER A 22 -10.72 3.57 21.50
C SER A 22 -10.11 2.17 21.32
N PRO A 23 -9.23 1.69 22.23
CA PRO A 23 -8.72 0.32 22.19
C PRO A 23 -9.82 -0.73 22.35
N LYS A 24 -10.91 -0.39 23.04
CA LYS A 24 -12.07 -1.29 23.20
C LYS A 24 -12.73 -1.58 21.86
N PHE A 25 -12.95 -0.54 21.05
CA PHE A 25 -13.54 -0.68 19.72
C PHE A 25 -12.62 -1.39 18.73
N VAL A 26 -11.30 -1.26 18.88
CA VAL A 26 -10.35 -2.08 18.08
C VAL A 26 -10.53 -3.59 18.36
N ARG A 27 -10.73 -3.97 19.63
CA ARG A 27 -10.95 -5.39 20.00
C ARG A 27 -12.26 -5.91 19.44
N GLU A 28 -13.31 -5.10 19.56
CA GLU A 28 -14.68 -5.40 19.14
C GLU A 28 -14.93 -5.20 17.63
N CYS A 29 -13.93 -4.79 16.85
CA CYS A 29 -14.07 -4.57 15.42
C CYS A 29 -14.46 -5.86 14.67
N GLU A 30 -15.63 -5.84 14.01
CA GLU A 30 -16.21 -6.98 13.28
C GLU A 30 -15.86 -7.01 11.78
N HIS A 31 -15.06 -6.05 11.29
CA HIS A 31 -14.66 -6.00 9.88
C HIS A 31 -13.62 -7.10 9.55
N VAL A 32 -14.10 -8.34 9.40
CA VAL A 32 -13.27 -9.52 9.09
C VAL A 32 -12.57 -9.45 7.73
N LEU A 33 -13.11 -8.66 6.80
CA LEU A 33 -12.49 -8.43 5.49
C LEU A 33 -11.38 -7.37 5.51
N CYS A 34 -11.18 -6.69 6.66
CA CYS A 34 -10.10 -5.73 6.79
C CYS A 34 -8.75 -6.48 6.81
N PRO A 35 -7.77 -6.12 5.96
CA PRO A 35 -6.47 -6.77 5.95
C PRO A 35 -5.70 -6.69 7.28
N LEU A 36 -6.05 -5.71 8.13
CA LEU A 36 -5.45 -5.55 9.46
C LEU A 36 -6.19 -6.34 10.55
N HIS A 37 -7.31 -7.00 10.26
CA HIS A 37 -8.14 -7.64 11.29
C HIS A 37 -7.33 -8.69 12.05
N SER A 38 -6.66 -9.60 11.35
CA SER A 38 -5.87 -10.69 11.95
C SER A 38 -4.68 -10.19 12.76
N CYS A 39 -4.09 -9.04 12.41
CA CYS A 39 -2.89 -8.51 13.05
C CYS A 39 -3.14 -7.41 14.09
N ARG A 40 -4.38 -6.94 14.26
CA ARG A 40 -4.72 -5.78 15.13
C ARG A 40 -4.39 -5.94 16.61
N MET A 41 -4.23 -7.18 17.08
CA MET A 41 -3.95 -7.53 18.49
C MET A 41 -2.59 -8.21 18.68
N ILE A 42 -1.73 -8.23 17.65
CA ILE A 42 -0.41 -8.84 17.75
C ILE A 42 0.50 -7.91 18.57
N GLU A 43 1.16 -8.47 19.58
CA GLU A 43 2.20 -7.77 20.36
C GLU A 43 3.58 -8.03 19.75
N ASP A 44 3.84 -9.27 19.35
CA ASP A 44 5.04 -9.72 18.67
C ASP A 44 4.67 -10.60 17.45
N GLY A 45 5.25 -10.32 16.30
CA GLY A 45 4.99 -11.06 15.07
C GLY A 45 6.18 -11.00 14.12
N GLU A 46 6.24 -11.94 13.18
CA GLU A 46 7.26 -11.90 12.12
C GLU A 46 7.06 -10.64 11.27
N ASP A 47 8.13 -9.85 11.11
CA ASP A 47 8.08 -8.58 10.36
C ASP A 47 7.50 -8.77 8.96
N ALA A 48 7.84 -9.87 8.28
CA ALA A 48 7.31 -10.18 6.94
C ALA A 48 5.78 -10.37 6.92
N ALA A 49 5.21 -10.99 7.95
CA ALA A 49 3.76 -11.19 8.05
C ALA A 49 3.04 -9.86 8.35
N LEU A 50 3.60 -9.04 9.23
CA LEU A 50 3.05 -7.72 9.56
C LEU A 50 3.16 -6.76 8.37
N GLN A 51 4.28 -6.78 7.65
CA GLN A 51 4.47 -6.03 6.41
C GLN A 51 3.44 -6.44 5.35
N SER A 52 3.18 -7.75 5.21
CA SER A 52 2.17 -8.26 4.29
C SER A 52 0.77 -7.73 4.63
N CYS A 53 0.42 -7.63 5.92
CA CYS A 53 -0.85 -7.04 6.35
C CYS A 53 -0.93 -5.53 6.01
N ILE A 54 0.16 -4.79 6.22
CA ILE A 54 0.23 -3.37 5.90
C ILE A 54 0.16 -3.14 4.39
N ALA A 55 0.86 -3.95 3.59
CA ALA A 55 0.82 -3.88 2.13
C ALA A 55 -0.60 -4.15 1.60
N ALA A 56 -1.26 -5.19 2.11
CA ALA A 56 -2.65 -5.49 1.76
C ALA A 56 -3.62 -4.37 2.16
N PHE A 57 -3.41 -3.74 3.33
CA PHE A 57 -4.15 -2.54 3.74
C PHE A 57 -3.93 -1.37 2.78
N CYS A 58 -2.67 -1.11 2.40
CA CYS A 58 -2.36 -0.02 1.47
C CYS A 58 -3.00 -0.26 0.11
N LEU A 59 -2.99 -1.50 -0.40
CA LEU A 59 -3.66 -1.87 -1.64
C LEU A 59 -5.17 -1.65 -1.55
N ALA A 60 -5.82 -2.05 -0.45
CA ALA A 60 -7.25 -1.81 -0.24
C ALA A 60 -7.59 -0.31 -0.12
N CYS A 61 -6.68 0.49 0.45
CA CYS A 61 -6.86 1.93 0.60
C CYS A 61 -6.65 2.71 -0.71
N ALA A 62 -5.61 2.37 -1.48
CA ALA A 62 -5.23 3.08 -2.71
C ALA A 62 -5.93 2.53 -3.96
N GLY A 63 -6.40 1.28 -3.92
CA GLY A 63 -7.16 0.61 -4.98
C GLY A 63 -6.32 -0.09 -6.05
N SER A 64 -5.05 0.26 -6.21
CA SER A 64 -4.14 -0.38 -7.18
C SER A 64 -2.68 -0.35 -6.70
N PRO A 65 -1.81 -1.26 -7.18
CA PRO A 65 -0.37 -1.23 -6.86
C PRO A 65 0.29 0.07 -7.30
N GLU A 66 -0.07 0.60 -8.47
CA GLU A 66 0.47 1.87 -9.00
C GLU A 66 0.12 3.03 -8.06
N ALA A 67 -1.12 3.09 -7.57
CA ALA A 67 -1.53 4.10 -6.60
C ALA A 67 -0.85 3.95 -5.23
N VAL A 68 -0.43 2.75 -4.82
CA VAL A 68 0.38 2.55 -3.61
C VAL A 68 1.79 3.11 -3.79
N ILE A 69 2.37 2.96 -4.98
CA ILE A 69 3.67 3.53 -5.35
C ILE A 69 3.62 5.05 -5.31
N ASP A 70 2.60 5.63 -5.94
CA ASP A 70 2.41 7.08 -6.06
C ASP A 70 1.81 7.74 -4.81
N CYS A 71 1.52 6.97 -3.76
CA CYS A 71 0.95 7.47 -2.52
C CYS A 71 1.90 8.45 -1.80
N SER A 72 1.45 9.69 -1.59
CA SER A 72 2.18 10.79 -0.93
C SER A 72 1.72 11.05 0.51
N ALA A 73 1.09 10.05 1.13
CA ALA A 73 0.57 10.15 2.49
C ALA A 73 1.68 10.12 3.57
N ASP A 74 2.97 10.20 3.22
CA ASP A 74 4.07 10.49 4.16
C ASP A 74 4.11 11.95 4.61
N VAL A 75 3.42 12.83 3.91
CA VAL A 75 3.31 14.25 4.24
C VAL A 75 1.95 14.51 4.89
N PRO A 76 1.85 15.42 5.89
CA PRO A 76 0.57 15.82 6.46
C PRO A 76 -0.37 16.38 5.37
N ILE A 77 -1.65 16.00 5.42
CA ILE A 77 -2.69 16.51 4.52
C ILE A 77 -3.71 17.27 5.37
N GLY A 78 -3.65 18.60 5.34
CA GLY A 78 -4.48 19.46 6.18
C GLY A 78 -4.21 19.23 7.67
N ALA A 79 -5.25 18.87 8.42
CA ALA A 79 -5.14 18.53 9.85
C ALA A 79 -4.75 17.07 10.12
N GLN A 80 -4.63 16.24 9.07
CA GLN A 80 -4.28 14.83 9.23
C GLN A 80 -2.76 14.66 9.32
N PRO A 81 -2.25 13.94 10.33
CA PRO A 81 -0.83 13.60 10.41
C PRO A 81 -0.43 12.68 9.26
N PRO A 82 0.87 12.51 9.00
CA PRO A 82 1.33 11.57 7.98
C PRO A 82 0.86 10.15 8.32
N CYS A 83 0.54 9.40 7.27
CA CYS A 83 0.04 8.04 7.36
C CYS A 83 1.13 7.12 7.95
N PRO A 84 0.85 6.44 9.06
CA PRO A 84 1.84 5.59 9.71
C PRO A 84 2.17 4.32 8.89
N ALA A 85 1.30 3.93 7.95
CA ALA A 85 1.53 2.78 7.07
C ALA A 85 2.55 3.07 5.96
N HIS A 86 2.76 4.35 5.60
CA HIS A 86 3.49 4.73 4.40
C HIS A 86 4.92 4.16 4.32
N PRO A 87 5.74 4.17 5.39
CA PRO A 87 7.10 3.63 5.33
C PRO A 87 7.16 2.11 5.08
N PHE A 88 6.07 1.40 5.33
CA PHE A 88 5.98 -0.06 5.28
C PHE A 88 5.08 -0.56 4.14
N ARG A 89 4.60 0.35 3.29
CA ARG A 89 3.65 0.02 2.20
C ARG A 89 4.25 -0.86 1.12
N MET A 90 5.58 -0.81 0.96
CA MET A 90 6.34 -1.66 0.06
C MET A 90 7.02 -2.75 0.87
N SER A 91 6.97 -3.98 0.37
CA SER A 91 7.82 -5.06 0.88
C SER A 91 9.27 -4.73 0.59
N GLU A 92 10.14 -4.87 1.57
CA GLU A 92 11.59 -4.77 1.32
C GLU A 92 11.97 -6.00 0.50
N GLU A 93 12.35 -5.81 -0.75
CA GLU A 93 12.86 -6.90 -1.59
C GLU A 93 14.17 -7.37 -0.98
N VAL A 94 14.10 -8.42 -0.15
CA VAL A 94 15.29 -9.15 0.26
C VAL A 94 15.87 -9.72 -1.04
N PRO A 95 17.12 -9.37 -1.42
CA PRO A 95 17.73 -9.92 -2.61
C PRO A 95 17.70 -11.43 -2.47
N VAL A 96 16.93 -12.10 -3.34
CA VAL A 96 16.92 -13.55 -3.39
C VAL A 96 18.33 -13.94 -3.82
N THR A 97 19.17 -14.34 -2.86
CA THR A 97 20.41 -15.03 -3.17
C THR A 97 20.01 -16.35 -3.80
N GLN A 98 19.86 -16.37 -5.13
CA GLN A 98 19.79 -17.61 -5.88
C GLN A 98 21.10 -18.35 -5.60
N GLN A 99 21.05 -19.31 -4.69
CA GLN A 99 22.11 -20.29 -4.58
C GLN A 99 22.02 -21.17 -5.83
N VAL A 100 22.70 -20.75 -6.88
CA VAL A 100 22.92 -21.57 -8.07
C VAL A 100 23.72 -22.77 -7.57
N ARG A 101 23.08 -23.94 -7.49
CA ARG A 101 23.81 -25.19 -7.24
C ARG A 101 24.80 -25.37 -8.38
N PRO A 102 26.10 -25.53 -8.11
CA PRO A 102 27.05 -25.88 -9.16
C PRO A 102 26.60 -27.18 -9.82
N LEU A 103 26.34 -27.15 -11.13
CA LEU A 103 26.04 -28.36 -11.88
C LEU A 103 27.31 -29.23 -11.92
N PRO A 104 27.25 -30.52 -11.53
CA PRO A 104 28.38 -31.42 -11.66
C PRO A 104 28.78 -31.51 -13.15
N GLY A 105 30.01 -31.10 -13.49
CA GLY A 105 30.57 -31.26 -14.83
C GLY A 105 30.83 -29.99 -15.64
N LEU A 106 30.41 -28.81 -15.16
CA LEU A 106 30.86 -27.52 -15.72
C LEU A 106 31.90 -26.91 -14.76
N GLY A 107 33.15 -26.84 -15.22
CA GLY A 107 34.30 -26.42 -14.42
C GLY A 107 34.10 -25.08 -13.72
N ALA A 108 34.73 -24.93 -12.55
CA ALA A 108 34.65 -23.74 -11.71
C ALA A 108 35.02 -22.47 -12.49
N VAL A 109 34.06 -21.57 -12.67
CA VAL A 109 34.35 -20.21 -13.13
C VAL A 109 34.90 -19.46 -11.93
N SER A 110 36.17 -19.08 -12.04
CA SER A 110 36.97 -18.37 -11.04
C SER A 110 36.26 -17.10 -10.58
N GLU A 111 35.88 -17.07 -9.29
CA GLU A 111 35.47 -15.86 -8.59
C GLU A 111 36.64 -14.87 -8.58
N ARG A 112 36.53 -13.80 -9.38
CA ARG A 112 37.37 -12.61 -9.22
C ARG A 112 36.60 -11.58 -8.42
N LEU A 113 36.91 -11.60 -7.13
CA LEU A 113 36.54 -10.58 -6.17
C LEU A 113 37.25 -9.24 -6.48
N ALA A 114 36.44 -8.19 -6.41
CA ALA A 114 36.75 -6.80 -6.04
C ALA A 114 37.23 -5.77 -7.08
N LYS A 115 36.62 -4.59 -6.88
CA LYS A 115 36.99 -3.21 -7.27
C LYS A 115 36.71 -2.89 -8.75
N SER A 116 36.05 -1.77 -9.08
CA SER A 116 36.29 -0.42 -8.58
C SER A 116 35.17 0.56 -8.95
N SER A 117 35.14 1.64 -8.16
CA SER A 117 34.55 2.95 -8.39
C SER A 117 34.58 3.49 -9.84
N SER A 118 33.67 4.44 -10.08
CA SER A 118 33.84 5.67 -10.89
C SER A 118 33.09 5.77 -12.23
N ARG A 119 32.22 6.79 -12.24
CA ARG A 119 31.76 7.66 -13.34
C ARG A 119 32.34 7.42 -14.74
N ALA A 120 31.43 7.26 -15.71
CA ALA A 120 31.45 8.01 -16.98
C ALA A 120 30.06 7.91 -17.61
N ASN A 121 29.43 9.05 -17.89
CA ASN A 121 28.19 9.15 -18.65
C ASN A 121 28.47 10.06 -19.85
N GLU A 122 28.69 9.46 -21.01
CA GLU A 122 28.61 10.08 -22.34
C GLU A 122 27.83 9.07 -23.19
N ARG A 123 26.54 9.35 -23.44
CA ARG A 123 25.96 10.07 -24.59
C ARG A 123 26.09 9.27 -25.90
N ILE A 124 25.05 9.40 -26.75
CA ILE A 124 24.92 9.01 -28.17
C ILE A 124 24.02 7.75 -28.33
N LEU A 125 22.96 7.68 -29.14
CA LEU A 125 22.35 8.57 -30.13
C LEU A 125 20.86 8.20 -30.27
N GLU A 126 20.13 9.17 -30.78
CA GLU A 126 18.73 9.19 -31.20
C GLU A 126 18.41 8.12 -32.25
N SER A 127 17.19 7.61 -32.24
CA SER A 127 16.48 7.34 -33.49
C SER A 127 14.97 7.48 -33.26
N GLU A 128 14.38 8.15 -34.24
CA GLU A 128 13.14 8.87 -34.19
C GLU A 128 12.02 8.11 -34.92
N VAL A 129 10.78 8.52 -34.63
CA VAL A 129 9.52 8.53 -35.41
C VAL A 129 8.71 7.27 -35.80
N ASN A 130 7.39 7.54 -35.69
CA ASN A 130 6.23 6.99 -36.41
C ASN A 130 5.64 5.67 -35.90
N ASP A 131 4.33 5.49 -35.72
CA ASP A 131 3.15 6.26 -36.13
C ASP A 131 1.96 5.76 -35.27
N LEU A 132 1.07 6.65 -34.85
CA LEU A 132 -0.20 6.30 -34.19
C LEU A 132 -1.16 5.65 -35.19
N PRO A 133 -2.12 4.86 -34.70
CA PRO A 133 -3.49 5.35 -34.87
C PRO A 133 -4.33 5.28 -33.59
N ARG A 134 -4.99 6.41 -33.33
CA ARG A 134 -6.16 6.56 -32.45
C ARG A 134 -7.23 5.53 -32.82
N VAL A 135 -7.75 4.80 -31.83
CA VAL A 135 -9.11 4.26 -31.90
C VAL A 135 -9.85 4.57 -30.60
N SER A 136 -11.09 4.99 -30.84
CA SER A 136 -12.02 5.74 -30.02
C SER A 136 -12.55 5.02 -28.78
N VAL A 137 -12.82 5.86 -27.78
CA VAL A 137 -13.68 5.63 -26.63
C VAL A 137 -15.08 5.17 -27.08
N THR A 138 -15.54 4.04 -26.53
CA THR A 138 -16.97 3.76 -26.35
C THR A 138 -17.21 3.52 -24.87
N LEU A 139 -17.88 4.49 -24.27
CA LEU A 139 -18.31 4.54 -22.88
C LEU A 139 -19.67 3.84 -22.83
N ASP A 140 -19.67 2.53 -22.56
CA ASP A 140 -20.90 1.78 -22.34
C ASP A 140 -21.33 1.97 -20.88
N GLN A 141 -22.32 2.84 -20.71
CA GLN A 141 -22.86 3.29 -19.45
C GLN A 141 -24.10 2.43 -19.14
N PRO A 142 -24.10 1.57 -18.10
CA PRO A 142 -25.35 0.98 -17.64
C PRO A 142 -26.19 2.05 -16.94
N ARG A 143 -27.32 2.39 -17.57
CA ARG A 143 -28.39 3.21 -16.99
C ARG A 143 -28.95 2.50 -15.77
N HIS A 144 -28.63 2.97 -14.58
CA HIS A 144 -29.38 2.63 -13.37
C HIS A 144 -30.52 3.63 -13.21
N GLU A 145 -31.64 3.36 -13.88
CA GLU A 145 -32.94 3.90 -13.48
C GLU A 145 -33.33 3.25 -12.15
N GLY A 146 -33.36 4.06 -11.10
CA GLY A 146 -33.74 3.64 -9.75
C GLY A 146 -34.08 4.85 -8.92
N LEU A 147 -35.12 5.59 -9.36
CA LEU A 147 -35.73 6.66 -8.56
C LEU A 147 -36.34 6.03 -7.31
N ALA A 148 -35.60 6.08 -6.20
CA ALA A 148 -36.16 5.90 -4.88
C ALA A 148 -36.99 7.14 -4.56
N SER A 149 -38.31 6.95 -4.52
CA SER A 149 -39.27 7.90 -3.98
C SER A 149 -38.94 8.20 -2.52
N ILE A 150 -38.30 9.33 -2.25
CA ILE A 150 -38.17 9.85 -0.88
C ILE A 150 -39.40 10.72 -0.61
N SER A 151 -40.34 10.17 0.14
CA SER A 151 -41.46 10.91 0.72
C SER A 151 -40.94 12.00 1.67
N PRO A 152 -41.29 13.29 1.50
CA PRO A 152 -41.02 14.30 2.51
C PRO A 152 -42.15 14.23 3.55
N GLY A 153 -41.87 13.60 4.68
CA GLY A 153 -42.88 13.39 5.71
C GLY A 153 -42.32 13.37 7.12
N ARG A 154 -41.76 14.49 7.59
CA ARG A 154 -41.86 14.92 9.00
C ARG A 154 -41.34 16.34 9.20
N ALA A 155 -42.23 17.25 9.62
CA ALA A 155 -41.86 18.53 10.21
C ALA A 155 -41.29 18.33 11.63
N PRO A 156 -40.28 19.12 12.05
CA PRO A 156 -40.08 19.42 13.44
C PRO A 156 -40.78 20.73 13.80
N GLU A 157 -41.61 20.67 14.84
CA GLU A 157 -42.28 21.80 15.47
C GLU A 157 -41.28 22.89 15.87
N ALA A 158 -41.68 24.13 15.65
CA ALA A 158 -41.00 25.32 16.15
C ALA A 158 -41.02 25.29 17.69
N LEU A 159 -39.83 25.39 18.28
CA LEU A 159 -39.68 25.78 19.69
C LEU A 159 -39.51 27.30 19.72
N ASP A 160 -40.56 27.99 20.16
CA ASP A 160 -40.52 29.36 20.64
C ASP A 160 -39.56 29.47 21.84
N ILE A 161 -38.48 30.24 21.68
CA ILE A 161 -37.72 30.85 22.79
C ILE A 161 -37.25 32.23 22.33
#